data_AF-A0A0F9FQH6-F1
#
_entry.id   AF-A0A0F9FQH6-F1
#
_cell.length_a   1.000
_cell.length_b   1.000
_cell.length_c   1.000
_cell.angle_alpha   90.00
_cell.angle_beta   90.00
_cell.angle_gamma   90.00
#
_symmetry.space_group_name_H-M   'P 1'
#
loop_
_entity.id
_entity.type
_entity.pdbx_description
1 polymer ?
#
loop_
_entity_poly.entity_id
_entity_poly.type
_entity_poly.pdbx_seq_one_letter_code
_entity_poly.pdbx_strand_id
1 'polypeptide(L)'
;MSTEKETRQEIIDKKLLVAGWDVKDLTKVTEEFNIKVEVSGCDHVPNNPFHGHQFSDYVLLGKDGKPLSVIEAKKTSKDAEIGREQAKQYCYNIQADKSCELPFCFYTNGHEIYYWDLENYPPKKVYGFPTRDDLERFQYIRKNRKPLATELINTKIAGRDYQIRAIRSVMENIEKKHRNFLLVMATGTGKTRVCIALVDALMRAGWIERTLFLVDRIALRNQALDAFKEHLPNEPRWPKPKESTIAKDRRIYISTYPTM
;
A
#
# COMPACT_ATOMS: atom_id res chain seq x y z
N MET A 1 -16.80 0.20 28.57
CA MET A 1 -15.64 0.17 27.66
C MET A 1 -15.84 -1.00 26.73
N SER A 2 -15.70 -0.83 25.42
CA SER A 2 -15.85 -1.94 24.49
C SER A 2 -14.73 -2.97 24.69
N THR A 3 -15.09 -4.24 24.58
CA THR A 3 -14.13 -5.36 24.57
C THR A 3 -13.43 -5.45 23.22
N GLU A 4 -12.35 -6.23 23.14
CA GLU A 4 -11.62 -6.40 21.87
C GLU A 4 -12.48 -7.10 20.82
N LYS A 5 -13.26 -8.07 21.27
CA LYS A 5 -14.26 -8.77 20.45
C LYS A 5 -15.31 -7.82 19.90
N GLU A 6 -15.83 -6.91 20.72
CA GLU A 6 -16.77 -5.86 20.26
C GLU A 6 -16.09 -4.90 19.26
N THR A 7 -14.86 -4.46 19.53
CA THR A 7 -14.08 -3.64 18.58
C THR A 7 -13.92 -4.34 17.22
N ARG A 8 -13.61 -5.64 17.24
CA ARG A 8 -13.50 -6.48 16.05
C ARG A 8 -14.80 -6.50 15.25
N GLN A 9 -15.88 -6.94 15.88
CA GLN A 9 -17.18 -7.14 15.23
C GLN A 9 -17.86 -5.83 14.79
N GLU A 10 -17.80 -4.79 15.62
CA GLU A 10 -18.57 -3.57 15.36
C GLU A 10 -17.84 -2.57 14.46
N ILE A 11 -16.50 -2.65 14.38
CA ILE A 11 -15.67 -1.67 13.68
C ILE A 11 -14.78 -2.34 12.63
N ILE A 12 -13.93 -3.28 13.03
CA ILE A 12 -12.90 -3.84 12.12
C ILE A 12 -13.55 -4.65 11.01
N ASP A 13 -14.49 -5.54 11.31
CA ASP A 13 -15.20 -6.37 10.34
C ASP A 13 -15.93 -5.50 9.30
N LYS A 14 -16.56 -4.39 9.72
CA LYS A 14 -17.22 -3.46 8.80
C LYS A 14 -16.22 -2.80 7.86
N LYS A 15 -15.05 -2.39 8.37
CA LYS A 15 -13.98 -1.79 7.55
C LYS A 15 -13.36 -2.80 6.59
N LEU A 16 -13.20 -4.04 7.02
CA LEU A 16 -12.78 -5.16 6.17
C LEU A 16 -13.78 -5.40 5.04
N LEU A 17 -15.08 -5.45 5.37
CA LEU A 17 -16.15 -5.65 4.41
C LEU A 17 -16.19 -4.54 3.34
N VAL A 18 -15.97 -3.28 3.74
CA VAL A 18 -15.87 -2.14 2.79
C VAL A 18 -14.72 -2.32 1.80
N ALA A 19 -13.61 -2.95 2.23
CA ALA A 19 -12.48 -3.31 1.37
C ALA A 19 -12.66 -4.64 0.62
N GLY A 20 -13.83 -5.27 0.72
CA GLY A 20 -14.18 -6.53 0.05
C GLY A 20 -13.75 -7.80 0.79
N TRP A 21 -13.25 -7.66 2.03
CA TRP A 21 -12.90 -8.76 2.94
C TRP A 21 -14.11 -9.11 3.79
N ASP A 22 -14.88 -10.12 3.35
CA ASP A 22 -15.97 -10.66 4.14
C ASP A 22 -15.39 -11.70 5.12
N VAL A 23 -15.50 -11.44 6.42
CA VAL A 23 -15.04 -12.34 7.49
C VAL A 23 -15.78 -13.68 7.49
N LYS A 24 -16.98 -13.74 6.91
CA LYS A 24 -17.76 -14.98 6.75
C LYS A 24 -17.27 -15.84 5.59
N ASP A 25 -16.48 -15.27 4.68
CA ASP A 25 -15.89 -15.96 3.54
C ASP A 25 -14.50 -16.48 3.90
N LEU A 26 -14.43 -17.75 4.30
CA LEU A 26 -13.18 -18.42 4.70
C LEU A 26 -12.14 -18.50 3.57
N THR A 27 -12.53 -18.25 2.31
CA THR A 27 -11.58 -18.19 1.18
C THR A 27 -10.85 -16.85 1.11
N LYS A 28 -11.29 -15.86 1.90
CA LYS A 28 -10.73 -14.50 1.96
C LYS A 28 -10.15 -14.16 3.32
N VAL A 29 -10.81 -14.57 4.40
CA VAL A 29 -10.40 -14.22 5.76
C VAL A 29 -10.46 -15.46 6.64
N THR A 30 -9.40 -15.69 7.42
CA THR A 30 -9.41 -16.67 8.50
C THR A 30 -9.26 -15.92 9.82
N GLU A 31 -10.28 -16.00 10.67
CA GLU A 31 -10.23 -15.47 12.04
C GLU A 31 -9.54 -16.46 12.98
N GLU A 32 -8.94 -15.93 14.05
CA GLU A 32 -8.27 -16.73 15.09
C GLU A 32 -7.32 -17.78 14.49
N PHE A 33 -6.51 -17.31 13.54
CA PHE A 33 -5.64 -18.18 12.77
C PHE A 33 -4.54 -18.74 13.67
N ASN A 34 -4.47 -20.06 13.77
CA ASN A 34 -3.47 -20.76 14.57
C ASN A 34 -2.07 -20.65 13.94
N ILE A 35 -1.13 -20.15 14.72
CA ILE A 35 0.27 -19.98 14.39
C ILE A 35 1.07 -20.91 15.29
N LYS A 36 1.80 -21.86 14.69
CA LYS A 36 2.75 -22.69 15.43
C LYS A 36 4.01 -21.88 15.73
N VAL A 37 4.48 -21.97 16.96
CA VAL A 37 5.71 -21.33 17.42
C VAL A 37 6.64 -22.42 17.94
N GLU A 38 7.87 -22.46 17.41
CA GLU A 38 8.89 -23.38 17.93
C GLU A 38 9.30 -22.94 19.34
N VAL A 39 9.04 -23.79 20.33
CA VAL A 39 9.46 -23.55 21.71
C VAL A 39 10.90 -24.04 21.87
N SER A 40 11.84 -23.10 21.82
CA SER A 40 13.26 -23.40 22.07
C SER A 40 13.55 -23.33 23.58
N GLY A 41 13.69 -24.50 24.22
CA GLY A 41 14.41 -24.67 25.50
C GLY A 41 13.63 -24.44 26.79
N CYS A 42 13.50 -25.55 27.55
CA CYS A 42 13.49 -25.61 29.01
C CYS A 42 12.47 -24.75 29.77
N ASP A 43 11.18 -25.07 29.71
CA ASP A 43 10.30 -24.91 30.87
C ASP A 43 9.18 -25.94 30.80
N HIS A 44 9.21 -26.92 31.71
CA HIS A 44 8.09 -27.80 31.97
C HIS A 44 6.95 -26.99 32.60
N VAL A 45 6.17 -26.29 31.79
CA VAL A 45 4.88 -25.74 32.21
C VAL A 45 3.81 -26.81 31.97
N PRO A 46 3.08 -27.28 33.00
CA PRO A 46 2.12 -28.36 32.83
C PRO A 46 0.92 -27.91 31.98
N ASN A 47 0.57 -28.72 30.97
CA ASN A 47 -0.74 -28.82 30.32
C ASN A 47 -1.48 -27.48 30.03
N ASN A 48 -0.84 -26.57 29.29
CA ASN A 48 -1.61 -25.59 28.53
C ASN A 48 -1.81 -26.09 27.09
N PRO A 49 -3.03 -26.37 26.61
CA PRO A 49 -3.28 -26.78 25.22
C PRO A 49 -2.85 -25.73 24.19
N PHE A 50 -2.55 -24.50 24.61
CA PHE A 50 -2.02 -23.42 23.77
C PHE A 50 -0.49 -23.28 23.84
N HIS A 51 0.22 -24.19 24.50
CA HIS A 51 1.68 -24.15 24.58
C HIS A 51 2.31 -24.35 23.19
N GLY A 52 3.12 -23.39 22.74
CA GLY A 52 3.67 -23.38 21.38
C GLY A 52 2.69 -22.91 20.28
N HIS A 53 1.55 -22.33 20.65
CA HIS A 53 0.57 -21.79 19.72
C HIS A 53 0.25 -20.31 20.01
N GLN A 54 0.20 -19.51 18.96
CA GLN A 54 -0.30 -18.14 18.97
C GLN A 54 -1.49 -18.02 18.01
N PHE A 55 -2.29 -16.97 18.16
CA PHE A 55 -3.44 -16.73 17.30
C PHE A 55 -3.43 -15.30 16.80
N SER A 56 -3.41 -15.15 15.47
CA SER A 56 -3.69 -13.85 14.87
C SER A 56 -5.19 -13.64 14.79
N ASP A 57 -5.65 -12.42 15.08
CA ASP A 57 -7.06 -12.06 14.96
C ASP A 57 -7.61 -12.30 13.55
N TYR A 58 -6.86 -11.91 12.51
CA TYR A 58 -7.23 -12.15 11.12
C TYR A 58 -6.01 -12.45 10.24
N VAL A 59 -6.17 -13.43 9.36
CA VAL A 59 -5.30 -13.63 8.20
C VAL A 59 -6.11 -13.41 6.93
N LEU A 60 -5.66 -12.47 6.10
CA LEU A 60 -6.21 -12.18 4.79
C LEU A 60 -5.57 -13.12 3.75
N LEU A 61 -6.37 -13.75 2.90
CA LEU A 61 -5.93 -14.76 1.94
C LEU A 61 -5.95 -14.23 0.50
N GLY A 62 -4.91 -14.57 -0.27
CA GLY A 62 -4.81 -14.33 -1.71
C GLY A 62 -5.64 -15.32 -2.50
N LYS A 63 -5.93 -15.03 -3.78
CA LYS A 63 -6.80 -15.86 -4.65
C LYS A 63 -6.31 -17.31 -4.77
N ASP A 64 -5.03 -17.53 -4.53
CA ASP A 64 -4.37 -18.84 -4.46
C ASP A 64 -4.55 -19.55 -3.10
N GLY A 65 -5.29 -18.97 -2.17
CA GLY A 65 -5.53 -19.47 -0.81
C GLY A 65 -4.37 -19.25 0.16
N LYS A 66 -3.29 -18.57 -0.26
CA LYS A 66 -2.14 -18.32 0.61
C LYS A 66 -2.33 -17.08 1.47
N PRO A 67 -1.74 -17.01 2.67
CA PRO A 67 -1.70 -15.78 3.46
C PRO A 67 -1.10 -14.62 2.67
N LEU A 68 -1.81 -13.48 2.63
CA LEU A 68 -1.35 -12.21 2.06
C LEU A 68 -1.02 -11.18 3.12
N SER A 69 -1.79 -11.14 4.21
CA SER A 69 -1.52 -10.22 5.32
C SER A 69 -2.08 -10.74 6.64
N VAL A 70 -1.42 -10.35 7.73
CA VAL A 70 -1.89 -10.51 9.11
C VAL A 70 -2.56 -9.22 9.58
N ILE A 71 -3.57 -9.31 10.45
CA ILE A 71 -4.12 -8.17 11.19
C ILE A 71 -4.14 -8.52 12.68
N GLU A 72 -3.56 -7.63 13.47
CA GLU A 72 -3.60 -7.67 14.93
C GLU A 72 -4.56 -6.59 15.46
N ALA A 73 -5.54 -6.99 16.25
CA ALA A 73 -6.50 -6.11 16.86
C ALA A 73 -6.12 -5.78 18.32
N LYS A 74 -6.57 -4.61 18.75
CA LYS A 74 -6.59 -4.20 20.15
C LYS A 74 -7.93 -3.56 20.47
N LYS A 75 -8.29 -3.53 21.76
CA LYS A 75 -9.43 -2.76 22.25
C LYS A 75 -9.35 -1.31 21.79
N THR A 76 -10.50 -0.71 21.46
CA THR A 76 -10.60 0.69 21.03
C THR A 76 -9.97 1.69 22.01
N SER A 77 -10.02 1.40 23.31
CA SER A 77 -9.42 2.25 24.35
C SER A 77 -7.89 2.12 24.49
N LYS A 78 -7.26 1.23 23.73
CA LYS A 78 -5.81 1.00 23.74
C LYS A 78 -5.17 1.58 22.49
N ASP A 79 -3.89 1.93 22.61
CA ASP A 79 -3.08 2.33 21.47
C ASP A 79 -2.87 1.13 20.53
N ALA A 80 -3.06 1.34 19.23
CA ALA A 80 -2.84 0.32 18.21
C ALA A 80 -1.37 -0.12 18.15
N GLU A 81 -0.41 0.77 18.45
CA GLU A 81 1.03 0.49 18.41
C GLU A 81 1.45 -0.66 19.35
N ILE A 82 0.65 -0.96 20.39
CA ILE A 82 0.87 -2.12 21.27
C ILE A 82 0.86 -3.45 20.48
N GLY A 83 0.09 -3.52 19.39
CA GLY A 83 0.02 -4.69 18.52
C GLY A 83 1.15 -4.80 17.49
N ARG A 84 2.03 -3.78 17.37
CA ARG A 84 3.00 -3.70 16.27
C ARG A 84 3.96 -4.88 16.22
N GLU A 85 4.60 -5.21 17.33
CA GLU A 85 5.58 -6.31 17.36
C GLU A 85 4.89 -7.67 17.21
N GLN A 86 3.69 -7.84 17.77
CA GLN A 86 2.89 -9.06 17.61
C GLN A 86 2.53 -9.32 16.15
N ALA A 87 2.02 -8.30 15.45
CA ALA A 87 1.68 -8.40 14.03
C ALA A 87 2.90 -8.81 13.16
N LYS A 88 4.10 -8.31 13.48
CA LYS A 88 5.35 -8.68 12.82
C LYS A 88 5.77 -10.12 13.11
N GLN A 89 5.74 -10.54 14.38
CA GLN A 89 6.12 -11.91 14.76
C GLN A 89 5.18 -12.95 14.14
N TYR A 90 3.89 -12.64 14.07
CA TYR A 90 2.90 -13.50 13.40
C TYR A 90 3.23 -13.71 11.92
N CYS A 91 3.63 -12.65 11.20
CA CYS A 91 4.13 -12.81 9.84
C CYS A 91 5.28 -13.81 9.78
N TYR A 92 6.36 -13.59 10.54
CA TYR A 92 7.53 -14.46 10.47
C TYR A 92 7.25 -15.91 10.86
N ASN A 93 6.44 -16.13 11.90
CA ASN A 93 6.08 -17.47 12.35
C ASN A 93 5.24 -18.21 11.29
N ILE A 94 4.28 -17.53 10.65
CA ILE A 94 3.50 -18.11 9.55
C ILE A 94 4.40 -18.38 8.33
N GLN A 95 5.33 -17.48 8.02
CA GLN A 95 6.28 -17.69 6.92
C GLN A 95 7.15 -18.93 7.15
N ALA A 96 7.62 -19.13 8.39
CA ALA A 96 8.40 -20.31 8.78
C ALA A 96 7.58 -21.60 8.69
N ASP A 97 6.39 -21.64 9.29
CA ASP A 97 5.52 -22.85 9.30
C ASP A 97 5.03 -23.23 7.89
N LYS A 98 4.59 -22.24 7.10
CA LYS A 98 3.95 -22.50 5.79
C LYS A 98 4.88 -22.39 4.60
N SER A 99 6.15 -22.02 4.82
CA SER A 99 7.12 -21.77 3.74
C SER A 99 6.55 -20.84 2.65
N CYS A 100 5.90 -19.75 3.09
CA CYS A 100 5.24 -18.79 2.20
C CYS A 100 5.78 -17.37 2.40
N GLU A 101 5.49 -16.49 1.45
CA GLU A 101 5.75 -15.06 1.64
C GLU A 101 4.55 -14.38 2.29
N LEU A 102 4.80 -13.63 3.36
CA LEU A 102 3.77 -12.88 4.08
C LEU A 102 4.36 -11.54 4.55
N PRO A 103 4.70 -10.63 3.62
CA PRO A 103 5.44 -9.41 3.95
C PRO A 103 4.56 -8.31 4.56
N PHE A 104 3.23 -8.49 4.58
CA PHE A 104 2.30 -7.45 4.99
C PHE A 104 1.66 -7.78 6.33
N CYS A 105 1.62 -6.79 7.22
CA CYS A 105 0.78 -6.85 8.40
C CYS A 105 0.11 -5.51 8.69
N PHE A 106 -0.98 -5.61 9.45
CA PHE A 106 -1.69 -4.48 10.01
C PHE A 106 -1.81 -4.64 11.52
N TYR A 107 -1.88 -3.53 12.21
CA TYR A 107 -2.25 -3.47 13.62
C TYR A 107 -3.21 -2.30 13.85
N THR A 108 -4.26 -2.53 14.63
CA THR A 108 -5.38 -1.59 14.72
C THR A 108 -6.15 -1.69 16.03
N ASN A 109 -6.76 -0.58 16.45
CA ASN A 109 -7.76 -0.53 17.52
C ASN A 109 -9.18 -0.23 16.98
N GLY A 110 -9.39 -0.43 15.67
CA GLY A 110 -10.60 -0.09 14.93
C GLY A 110 -10.63 1.34 14.37
N HIS A 111 -10.16 2.33 15.13
CA HIS A 111 -10.11 3.73 14.67
C HIS A 111 -8.87 4.04 13.87
N GLU A 112 -7.71 3.64 14.39
CA GLU A 112 -6.41 3.79 13.72
C GLU A 112 -6.01 2.47 13.10
N ILE A 113 -5.57 2.51 11.85
CA ILE A 113 -5.05 1.34 11.14
C ILE A 113 -3.63 1.68 10.73
N TYR A 114 -2.69 0.83 11.11
CA TYR A 114 -1.32 0.91 10.63
C TYR A 114 -1.07 -0.24 9.66
N TYR A 115 -0.33 0.06 8.60
CA TYR A 115 0.13 -0.90 7.60
C TYR A 115 1.65 -0.97 7.63
N TRP A 116 2.19 -2.18 7.63
CA TRP A 116 3.61 -2.45 7.57
C TRP A 116 3.94 -3.39 6.40
N ASP A 117 4.88 -2.96 5.56
CA ASP A 117 5.52 -3.73 4.50
C ASP A 117 6.91 -4.16 4.98
N LEU A 118 6.96 -5.32 5.64
CA LEU A 118 8.13 -5.85 6.34
C LEU A 118 9.36 -5.92 5.43
N GLU A 119 10.53 -5.59 5.96
CA GLU A 119 11.81 -5.53 5.21
C GLU A 119 11.81 -4.58 4.00
N ASN A 120 10.83 -3.69 3.82
CA ASN A 120 10.77 -2.77 2.68
C ASN A 120 10.42 -1.33 3.06
N TYR A 121 9.40 -1.09 3.87
CA TYR A 121 9.07 0.25 4.37
C TYR A 121 8.71 0.22 5.86
N PRO A 122 8.99 1.31 6.61
CA PRO A 122 8.51 1.43 7.98
C PRO A 122 6.96 1.45 8.02
N PRO A 123 6.36 1.11 9.17
CA PRO A 123 4.92 1.20 9.36
C PRO A 123 4.39 2.60 9.07
N LYS A 124 3.15 2.69 8.59
CA LYS A 124 2.46 3.95 8.37
C LYS A 124 0.98 3.83 8.71
N LYS A 125 0.39 4.93 9.19
CA LYS A 125 -1.06 5.03 9.36
C LYS A 125 -1.75 5.08 7.99
N VAL A 126 -2.83 4.32 7.84
CA VAL A 126 -3.67 4.26 6.65
C VAL A 126 -5.13 4.50 7.02
N TYR A 127 -5.93 4.97 6.06
CA TYR A 127 -7.34 5.27 6.28
C TYR A 127 -8.22 4.01 6.34
N GLY A 128 -7.87 3.01 5.55
CA GLY A 128 -8.62 1.75 5.44
C GLY A 128 -7.74 0.63 4.93
N PHE A 129 -8.28 -0.58 4.97
CA PHE A 129 -7.62 -1.77 4.46
C PHE A 129 -7.55 -1.73 2.92
N PRO A 130 -6.39 -2.07 2.31
CA PRO A 130 -6.33 -2.34 0.88
C PRO A 130 -7.22 -3.52 0.51
N THR A 131 -7.71 -3.54 -0.73
CA THR A 131 -8.46 -4.69 -1.25
C THR A 131 -7.53 -5.90 -1.47
N ARG A 132 -8.10 -7.09 -1.71
CA ARG A 132 -7.33 -8.28 -2.12
C ARG A 132 -6.46 -8.02 -3.34
N ASP A 133 -7.03 -7.40 -4.36
CA ASP A 133 -6.32 -7.02 -5.58
C ASP A 133 -5.18 -6.04 -5.31
N ASP A 134 -5.36 -5.12 -4.35
CA ASP A 134 -4.30 -4.18 -3.96
C ASP A 134 -3.14 -4.90 -3.28
N LEU A 135 -3.39 -5.82 -2.34
CA LEU A 135 -2.33 -6.58 -1.66
C LEU A 135 -1.57 -7.50 -2.62
N GLU A 136 -2.27 -8.22 -3.50
CA GLU A 136 -1.65 -9.04 -4.56
C GLU A 136 -0.78 -8.17 -5.46
N ARG A 137 -1.28 -7.00 -5.84
CA ARG A 137 -0.52 -6.02 -6.62
C ARG A 137 0.69 -5.48 -5.88
N PHE A 138 0.59 -5.19 -4.59
CA PHE A 138 1.74 -4.74 -3.79
C PHE A 138 2.82 -5.82 -3.74
N GLN A 139 2.44 -7.09 -3.58
CA GLN A 139 3.38 -8.21 -3.64
C GLN A 139 4.02 -8.33 -5.02
N TYR A 140 3.23 -8.20 -6.09
CA TYR A 140 3.74 -8.21 -7.46
C TYR A 140 4.76 -7.09 -7.70
N ILE A 141 4.43 -5.84 -7.34
CA ILE A 141 5.34 -4.69 -7.47
C ILE A 141 6.63 -4.93 -6.67
N ARG A 142 6.51 -5.43 -5.44
CA ARG A 142 7.67 -5.73 -4.58
C ARG A 142 8.66 -6.67 -5.26
N LYS A 143 8.17 -7.70 -5.96
CA LYS A 143 8.99 -8.72 -6.65
C LYS A 143 9.52 -8.26 -8.00
N ASN A 144 8.72 -7.53 -8.76
CA ASN A 144 8.95 -7.35 -10.20
C ASN A 144 9.42 -5.94 -10.58
N ARG A 145 9.45 -4.99 -9.64
CA ARG A 145 9.97 -3.64 -9.93
C ARG A 145 11.44 -3.72 -10.35
N LYS A 146 11.80 -2.93 -11.35
CA LYS A 146 13.17 -2.83 -11.89
C LYS A 146 13.97 -1.81 -11.08
N PRO A 147 15.30 -1.95 -10.97
CA PRO A 147 16.15 -0.92 -10.38
C PRO A 147 15.96 0.42 -11.11
N LEU A 148 15.79 1.50 -10.34
CA LEU A 148 15.64 2.85 -10.87
C LEU A 148 16.98 3.47 -11.30
N ALA A 149 18.09 2.98 -10.75
CA ALA A 149 19.44 3.40 -11.13
C ALA A 149 19.72 3.23 -12.63
N THR A 150 19.18 2.17 -13.25
CA THR A 150 19.38 1.86 -14.68
C THR A 150 18.20 2.28 -15.56
N GLU A 151 17.08 2.69 -14.97
CA GLU A 151 15.90 3.13 -15.71
C GLU A 151 16.17 4.44 -16.45
N LEU A 152 15.81 4.56 -17.73
CA LEU A 152 16.10 5.76 -18.53
C LEU A 152 15.01 6.82 -18.38
N ILE A 153 15.41 8.09 -18.32
CA ILE A 153 14.48 9.23 -18.33
C ILE A 153 14.20 9.60 -19.78
N ASN A 154 12.91 9.72 -20.13
CA ASN A 154 12.51 10.12 -21.48
C ASN A 154 12.81 11.61 -21.72
N THR A 155 13.93 11.90 -22.37
CA THR A 155 14.41 13.26 -22.65
C THR A 155 13.52 14.03 -23.62
N LYS A 156 12.67 13.35 -24.40
CA LYS A 156 11.64 14.01 -25.23
C LYS A 156 10.56 14.66 -24.37
N ILE A 157 10.31 14.13 -23.16
CA ILE A 157 9.41 14.74 -22.17
C ILE A 157 10.19 15.76 -21.35
N ALA A 158 11.28 15.37 -20.71
CA ALA A 158 12.07 16.25 -19.84
C ALA A 158 13.58 16.09 -20.11
N GLY A 159 14.13 16.98 -20.95
CA GLY A 159 15.49 16.84 -21.49
C GLY A 159 16.51 17.86 -20.99
N ARG A 160 16.11 18.89 -20.22
CA ARG A 160 17.07 19.88 -19.69
C ARG A 160 17.83 19.28 -18.50
N ASP A 161 19.11 19.62 -18.34
CA ASP A 161 19.97 19.03 -17.30
C ASP A 161 19.39 19.10 -15.89
N TYR A 162 18.80 20.24 -15.51
CA TYR A 162 18.17 20.39 -14.20
C TYR A 162 16.91 19.53 -14.02
N GLN A 163 16.18 19.25 -15.11
CA GLN A 163 15.01 18.38 -15.10
C GLN A 163 15.43 16.94 -14.90
N ILE A 164 16.44 16.50 -15.66
CA ILE A 164 17.03 15.15 -15.54
C ILE A 164 17.58 14.95 -14.13
N ARG A 165 18.34 15.93 -13.61
CA ARG A 165 18.89 15.89 -12.25
C ARG A 165 17.80 15.80 -11.18
N ALA A 166 16.72 16.58 -11.32
CA ALA A 166 15.59 16.53 -10.40
C ALA A 166 14.90 15.16 -10.39
N ILE A 167 14.64 14.59 -11.56
CA ILE A 167 14.01 13.27 -11.69
C ILE A 167 14.92 12.18 -11.12
N ARG A 168 16.23 12.20 -11.44
CA ARG A 168 17.21 11.26 -10.89
C ARG A 168 17.27 11.29 -9.37
N SER A 169 17.35 12.48 -8.80
CA SER A 169 17.37 12.64 -7.34
C SER A 169 16.12 12.03 -6.68
N VAL A 170 14.94 12.21 -7.26
CA VAL A 170 13.72 11.57 -6.74
C VAL A 170 13.78 10.05 -6.87
N MET A 171 14.16 9.52 -8.04
CA MET A 171 14.27 8.08 -8.28
C MET A 171 15.23 7.38 -7.31
N GLU A 172 16.42 7.95 -7.08
CA GLU A 172 17.41 7.41 -6.13
C GLU A 172 16.86 7.38 -4.70
N ASN A 173 16.16 8.43 -4.28
CA ASN A 173 15.62 8.50 -2.93
C ASN A 173 14.37 7.63 -2.73
N ILE A 174 13.61 7.34 -3.80
CA ILE A 174 12.56 6.31 -3.78
C ILE A 174 13.15 4.93 -3.45
N GLU A 175 14.31 4.57 -4.03
CA GLU A 175 14.99 3.31 -3.71
C GLU A 175 15.46 3.25 -2.25
N LYS A 176 15.89 4.39 -1.70
CA LYS A 176 16.20 4.59 -0.28
C LYS A 176 14.97 4.64 0.63
N LYS A 177 13.79 4.31 0.11
CA LYS A 177 12.52 4.23 0.84
C LYS A 177 11.96 5.56 1.34
N HIS A 178 12.45 6.69 0.82
CA HIS A 178 11.78 7.98 1.03
C HIS A 178 10.45 7.99 0.28
N ARG A 179 9.43 8.60 0.91
CA ARG A 179 8.06 8.63 0.38
C ARG A 179 7.58 10.02 -0.04
N ASN A 180 8.17 11.06 0.55
CA ASN A 180 7.77 12.44 0.35
C ASN A 180 8.93 13.23 -0.24
N PHE A 181 8.63 14.04 -1.25
CA PHE A 181 9.62 14.81 -1.99
C PHE A 181 9.10 16.23 -2.20
N LEU A 182 9.98 17.22 -2.06
CA LEU A 182 9.70 18.61 -2.39
C LEU A 182 10.64 19.05 -3.51
N LEU A 183 10.07 19.34 -4.68
CA LEU A 183 10.81 19.89 -5.81
C LEU A 183 10.48 21.38 -5.96
N VAL A 184 11.46 22.24 -5.70
CA VAL A 184 11.32 23.70 -5.85
C VAL A 184 11.78 24.10 -7.24
N MET A 185 10.86 24.61 -8.05
CA MET A 185 11.10 24.95 -9.46
C MET A 185 10.36 26.24 -9.84
N ALA A 186 11.09 27.18 -10.45
CA ALA A 186 10.51 28.44 -10.95
C ALA A 186 9.39 28.19 -11.98
N THR A 187 8.47 29.15 -12.12
CA THR A 187 7.45 29.13 -13.18
C THR A 187 8.11 29.11 -14.57
N GLY A 188 7.49 28.43 -15.55
CA GLY A 188 8.07 28.28 -16.89
C GLY A 188 9.21 27.26 -17.05
N THR A 189 9.75 26.68 -15.97
CA THR A 189 10.86 25.71 -16.05
C THR A 189 10.44 24.26 -16.38
N GLY A 190 9.14 24.03 -16.60
CA GLY A 190 8.62 22.72 -17.02
C GLY A 190 8.31 21.75 -15.88
N LYS A 191 7.79 22.23 -14.75
CA LYS A 191 7.30 21.41 -13.63
C LYS A 191 6.44 20.22 -14.08
N THR A 192 5.43 20.49 -14.90
CA THR A 192 4.52 19.45 -15.42
C THR A 192 5.27 18.39 -16.21
N ARG A 193 6.23 18.78 -17.06
CA ARG A 193 7.04 17.85 -17.85
C ARG A 193 7.95 16.99 -16.97
N VAL A 194 8.54 17.57 -15.94
CA VAL A 194 9.32 16.83 -14.93
C VAL A 194 8.45 15.76 -14.24
N CYS A 195 7.25 16.14 -13.78
CA CYS A 195 6.35 15.19 -13.14
C CYS A 195 5.92 14.06 -14.09
N ILE A 196 5.58 14.38 -15.35
CA ILE A 196 5.15 13.37 -16.33
C ILE A 196 6.31 12.42 -16.67
N ALA A 197 7.53 12.93 -16.87
CA ALA A 197 8.70 12.10 -17.14
C ALA A 197 9.08 11.20 -15.95
N LEU A 198 8.89 11.68 -14.71
CA LEU A 198 9.06 10.86 -13.51
C LEU A 198 7.99 9.75 -13.46
N VAL A 199 6.72 10.09 -13.70
CA VAL A 199 5.61 9.11 -13.74
C VAL A 199 5.87 8.03 -14.80
N ASP A 200 6.28 8.43 -16.01
CA ASP A 200 6.68 7.52 -17.09
C ASP A 200 7.75 6.53 -16.63
N ALA A 201 8.86 7.04 -16.07
CA ALA A 201 9.97 6.20 -15.62
C ALA A 201 9.53 5.23 -14.52
N LEU A 202 8.77 5.69 -13.52
CA LEU A 202 8.28 4.85 -12.43
C LEU A 202 7.27 3.79 -12.91
N MET A 203 6.42 4.12 -13.88
CA MET A 203 5.48 3.16 -14.48
C MET A 203 6.20 2.09 -15.29
N ARG A 204 7.18 2.48 -16.13
CA ARG A 204 7.99 1.54 -16.94
C ARG A 204 8.90 0.64 -16.10
N ALA A 205 9.38 1.16 -14.96
CA ALA A 205 10.11 0.38 -13.97
C ALA A 205 9.22 -0.46 -13.05
N GLY A 206 7.89 -0.36 -13.15
CA GLY A 206 6.95 -1.14 -12.35
C GLY A 206 6.86 -0.72 -10.87
N TRP A 207 7.29 0.50 -10.53
CA TRP A 207 7.20 1.03 -9.16
C TRP A 207 5.83 1.60 -8.83
N ILE A 208 5.13 2.12 -9.84
CA ILE A 208 3.78 2.66 -9.69
C ILE A 208 2.88 2.14 -10.80
N GLU A 209 1.62 1.90 -10.48
CA GLU A 209 0.60 1.54 -11.46
C GLU A 209 -0.40 2.67 -11.69
N ARG A 210 -0.74 3.39 -10.61
CA ARG A 210 -1.70 4.50 -10.61
C ARG A 210 -1.06 5.76 -10.05
N THR A 211 -1.43 6.89 -10.62
CA THR A 211 -0.94 8.22 -10.23
C THR A 211 -2.11 9.17 -10.07
N LEU A 212 -2.10 9.96 -9.00
CA LEU A 212 -3.00 11.09 -8.80
C LEU A 212 -2.22 12.39 -8.94
N PHE A 213 -2.60 13.23 -9.90
CA PHE A 213 -2.04 14.54 -10.15
C PHE A 213 -3.03 15.62 -9.71
N LEU A 214 -2.67 16.37 -8.67
CA LEU A 214 -3.54 17.38 -8.08
C LEU A 214 -3.14 18.78 -8.54
N VAL A 215 -4.15 19.60 -8.80
CA VAL A 215 -4.01 21.00 -9.22
C VAL A 215 -5.00 21.90 -8.49
N ASP A 216 -4.76 23.20 -8.52
CA ASP A 216 -5.63 24.18 -7.85
C ASP A 216 -6.99 24.36 -8.56
N ARG A 217 -6.97 24.55 -9.90
CA ARG A 217 -8.16 24.99 -10.65
C ARG A 217 -8.44 24.11 -11.86
N ILE A 218 -9.69 24.12 -12.31
CA ILE A 218 -10.17 23.34 -13.47
C ILE A 218 -9.36 23.63 -14.75
N ALA A 219 -8.98 24.89 -14.99
CA ALA A 219 -8.15 25.24 -16.14
C ALA A 219 -6.78 24.52 -16.11
N LEU A 220 -6.13 24.46 -14.94
CA LEU A 220 -4.87 23.73 -14.75
C LEU A 220 -5.06 22.22 -14.87
N ARG A 221 -6.23 21.71 -14.45
CA ARG A 221 -6.57 20.28 -14.59
C ARG A 221 -6.65 19.91 -16.06
N ASN A 222 -7.32 20.72 -16.88
CA ASN A 222 -7.45 20.48 -18.30
C ASN A 222 -6.09 20.57 -19.01
N GLN A 223 -5.25 21.56 -18.66
CA GLN A 223 -3.87 21.64 -19.16
C GLN A 223 -3.04 20.40 -18.80
N ALA A 224 -3.17 19.89 -17.57
CA ALA A 224 -2.48 18.67 -17.16
C ALA A 224 -3.01 17.46 -17.93
N LEU A 225 -4.32 17.33 -18.14
CA LEU A 225 -4.92 16.26 -18.96
C LEU A 225 -4.36 16.24 -20.38
N ASP A 226 -4.22 17.41 -21.00
CA ASP A 226 -3.65 17.56 -22.33
C ASP A 226 -2.16 17.22 -22.35
N ALA A 227 -1.38 17.67 -21.36
CA ALA A 227 0.04 17.35 -21.26
C ALA A 227 0.28 15.84 -21.06
N PHE A 228 -0.52 15.18 -20.21
CA PHE A 228 -0.48 13.73 -20.06
C PHE A 228 -0.95 13.00 -21.33
N LYS A 229 -1.92 13.56 -22.08
CA LYS A 229 -2.34 13.03 -23.39
C LYS A 229 -1.20 13.02 -24.41
N GLU A 230 -0.48 14.14 -24.48
CA GLU A 230 0.61 14.34 -25.42
C GLU A 230 1.78 13.41 -25.11
N HIS A 231 2.16 13.32 -23.84
CA HIS A 231 3.40 12.64 -23.44
C HIS A 231 3.21 11.15 -23.08
N LEU A 232 2.03 10.75 -22.64
CA LEU A 232 1.66 9.36 -22.30
C LEU A 232 0.34 8.96 -22.98
N PRO A 233 0.29 8.93 -24.33
CA PRO A 233 -0.95 8.78 -25.08
C PRO A 233 -1.68 7.46 -24.80
N ASN A 234 -0.92 6.39 -24.52
CA ASN A 234 -1.45 5.05 -24.28
C ASN A 234 -1.94 4.83 -22.85
N GLU A 235 -1.67 5.76 -21.93
CA GLU A 235 -2.07 5.60 -20.54
C GLU A 235 -3.52 6.07 -20.32
N PRO A 236 -4.40 5.21 -19.77
CA PRO A 236 -5.79 5.55 -19.55
C PRO A 236 -5.91 6.61 -18.44
N ARG A 237 -6.61 7.70 -18.76
CA ARG A 237 -6.71 8.90 -17.93
C ARG A 237 -8.13 9.17 -17.45
N TRP A 238 -8.24 9.74 -16.26
CA TRP A 238 -9.47 10.26 -15.67
C TRP A 238 -9.29 11.73 -15.28
N PRO A 239 -10.31 12.60 -15.48
CA PRO A 239 -11.59 12.32 -16.13
C PRO A 239 -11.53 12.42 -17.66
N LYS A 240 -12.37 11.64 -18.35
CA LYS A 240 -12.78 11.92 -19.73
C LYS A 240 -13.89 12.99 -19.75
N PRO A 241 -14.13 13.67 -20.89
CA PRO A 241 -15.26 14.59 -21.00
C PRO A 241 -16.56 13.91 -20.55
N LYS A 242 -17.33 14.59 -19.68
CA LYS A 242 -18.60 14.12 -19.08
C LYS A 242 -18.49 13.02 -18.01
N GLU A 243 -17.29 12.55 -17.66
CA GLU A 243 -17.12 11.69 -16.47
C GLU A 243 -17.17 12.56 -15.20
N SER A 244 -18.12 12.27 -14.30
CA SER A 244 -18.21 12.87 -12.96
C SER A 244 -17.84 11.89 -11.85
N THR A 245 -18.09 10.59 -12.05
CA THR A 245 -17.73 9.53 -11.12
C THR A 245 -16.32 9.00 -11.40
N ILE A 246 -15.57 8.67 -10.35
CA ILE A 246 -14.22 8.12 -10.46
C ILE A 246 -14.27 6.74 -11.12
N ALA A 247 -13.63 6.62 -12.29
CA ALA A 247 -13.48 5.35 -12.99
C ALA A 247 -12.31 4.54 -12.38
N LYS A 248 -12.53 3.26 -12.06
CA LYS A 248 -11.53 2.41 -11.37
C LYS A 248 -10.53 1.73 -12.32
N ASP A 249 -10.74 1.84 -13.64
CA ASP A 249 -9.98 1.22 -14.72
C ASP A 249 -8.94 2.17 -15.36
N ARG A 250 -8.57 3.24 -14.64
CA ARG A 250 -7.66 4.28 -15.12
C ARG A 250 -6.34 4.21 -14.35
N ARG A 251 -5.28 4.70 -14.97
CA ARG A 251 -3.93 4.72 -14.39
C ARG A 251 -3.51 6.13 -13.98
N ILE A 252 -3.95 7.15 -14.71
CA ILE A 252 -3.60 8.53 -14.42
C ILE A 252 -4.88 9.29 -14.06
N TYR A 253 -4.95 9.78 -12.83
CA TYR A 253 -6.05 10.55 -12.30
C TYR A 253 -5.61 12.00 -12.15
N ILE A 254 -6.41 12.93 -12.66
CA ILE A 254 -6.12 14.35 -12.54
C ILE A 254 -7.33 15.04 -11.92
N SER A 255 -7.13 15.65 -10.75
CA SER A 255 -8.23 16.26 -9.99
C SER A 255 -7.84 17.63 -9.45
N THR A 256 -8.84 18.42 -9.10
CA THR A 256 -8.65 19.63 -8.31
C THR A 256 -8.87 19.34 -6.83
N TYR A 257 -8.28 20.15 -5.94
CA TYR A 257 -8.52 19.98 -4.49
C TYR A 257 -10.02 20.00 -4.12
N PRO A 258 -10.88 20.89 -4.65
CA PRO A 258 -12.29 20.92 -4.28
C PRO A 258 -13.13 19.74 -4.81
N THR A 259 -12.58 18.95 -5.75
CA THR A 259 -13.29 17.83 -6.39
C THR A 259 -12.78 16.46 -5.94
N MET A 260 -11.86 16.42 -4.97
CA MET A 260 -11.54 15.21 -4.21
C MET A 260 -12.48 15.09 -3.02
#